data_AF-A0A536IQK1-F1
#
_entry.id   AF-A0A536IQK1-F1
#
_cell.length_a   1.000
_cell.length_b   1.000
_cell.length_c   1.000
_cell.angle_alpha   90.00
_cell.angle_beta   90.00
_cell.angle_gamma   90.00
#
_symmetry.space_group_name_H-M   'P 1'
#
loop_
_entity.id
_entity.type
_entity.pdbx_description
1 polymer ?
#
loop_
_entity_poly.entity_id
_entity_poly.type
_entity_poly.pdbx_seq_one_letter_code
_entity_poly.pdbx_strand_id
1 'polypeptide(L)'
;MDEVNALNVYPVPDGDTGTNMLHTMRSAVKYARGCDGTLRGVSAAAAQGALMGARGNSGVILSQVIRGLKEAFADREQASVREIRRSAELARRYAHDAVSAPAPGTILTLTVAMEDAAANEGKDVVELFQTLVSAADRAIVRTREENPTNRAAGVVDAGARGLQLILEGVLESFTGKALPLTRIAPLAMPAGQPAMSQAPSWEGAYDVQFLVQRPTRPVAKVREEMLQFGADCVLVVGDETVMKVHVHTLKPDEIIRIGLTAGRVADVVVEDLDAMTAEHERATGIVVAPPSRGPAAPIGVVAVVPGDGFAAVARSAASRHRSARRSCVAARR
;
A
#
# COMPACT_ATOMS: atom_id res chain seq x y z
N MET A 1 11.24 -5.58 13.44
CA MET A 1 11.67 -4.82 12.24
C MET A 1 12.29 -5.79 11.26
N ASP A 2 13.44 -6.38 11.60
CA ASP A 2 14.18 -7.30 10.72
C ASP A 2 13.35 -8.49 10.26
N GLU A 3 12.55 -9.10 11.13
CA GLU A 3 11.60 -10.17 10.75
C GLU A 3 10.63 -9.72 9.65
N VAL A 4 10.05 -8.52 9.77
CA VAL A 4 9.10 -8.00 8.79
C VAL A 4 9.80 -7.62 7.50
N ASN A 5 11.00 -7.06 7.58
CA ASN A 5 11.85 -6.77 6.41
C ASN A 5 12.22 -8.05 5.65
N ALA A 6 12.52 -9.13 6.37
CA ALA A 6 12.86 -10.41 5.75
C ALA A 6 11.70 -11.06 4.98
N LEU A 7 10.45 -10.75 5.34
CA LEU A 7 9.24 -11.23 4.65
C LEU A 7 8.86 -10.40 3.42
N ASN A 8 9.51 -9.24 3.21
CA ASN A 8 9.07 -8.27 2.23
C ASN A 8 9.49 -8.66 0.81
N VAL A 9 8.59 -9.38 0.12
CA VAL A 9 8.80 -9.88 -1.25
C VAL A 9 7.81 -9.33 -2.27
N TYR A 10 6.79 -8.58 -1.83
CA TYR A 10 5.68 -8.08 -2.65
C TYR A 10 5.37 -6.61 -2.35
N PRO A 11 5.10 -5.77 -3.37
CA PRO A 11 5.20 -6.09 -4.80
C PRO A 11 6.64 -6.18 -5.31
N VAL A 12 7.56 -5.55 -4.59
CA VAL A 12 9.00 -5.52 -4.83
C VAL A 12 9.69 -6.12 -3.61
N PRO A 13 10.70 -7.00 -3.78
CA PRO A 13 11.46 -7.58 -2.68
C PRO A 13 12.53 -6.62 -2.15
N ASP A 14 12.15 -5.41 -1.74
CA ASP A 14 13.07 -4.32 -1.36
C ASP A 14 13.45 -4.31 0.13
N GLY A 15 12.89 -5.21 0.93
CA GLY A 15 13.33 -5.44 2.31
C GLY A 15 13.05 -4.29 3.29
N ASP A 16 12.17 -3.34 2.96
CA ASP A 16 12.01 -2.12 3.77
C ASP A 16 10.72 -2.02 4.61
N THR A 17 9.75 -2.93 4.41
CA THR A 17 8.39 -2.79 4.97
C THR A 17 8.36 -2.60 6.48
N GLY A 18 9.16 -3.35 7.24
CA GLY A 18 9.28 -3.19 8.68
C GLY A 18 9.91 -1.86 9.08
N THR A 19 10.92 -1.39 8.34
CA THR A 19 11.54 -0.06 8.53
C THR A 19 10.52 1.06 8.28
N ASN A 20 9.74 0.94 7.21
CA ASN A 20 8.72 1.89 6.78
C ASN A 20 7.55 2.00 7.77
N MET A 21 7.02 0.85 8.22
CA MET A 21 5.97 0.83 9.25
C MET A 21 6.48 1.37 10.59
N LEU A 22 7.72 1.06 10.97
CA LEU A 22 8.31 1.58 12.21
C LEU A 22 8.50 3.10 12.17
N HIS A 23 8.96 3.66 11.05
CA HIS A 23 9.06 5.12 10.87
C HIS A 23 7.68 5.79 10.99
N THR A 24 6.69 5.21 10.33
CA THR A 24 5.29 5.68 10.38
C THR A 24 4.77 5.70 11.83
N MET A 25 4.95 4.61 12.58
CA MET A 25 4.51 4.52 13.97
C MET A 25 5.29 5.44 14.91
N ARG A 26 6.61 5.58 14.73
CA ARG A 26 7.42 6.52 15.52
C ARG A 26 6.96 7.96 15.32
N SER A 27 6.65 8.34 14.08
CA SER A 27 6.08 9.65 13.78
C SER A 27 4.70 9.84 14.41
N ALA A 28 3.81 8.85 14.30
CA ALA A 28 2.50 8.88 14.94
C ALA A 28 2.60 9.08 16.46
N VAL A 29 3.47 8.30 17.14
CA VAL A 29 3.71 8.40 18.59
C VAL A 29 4.32 9.76 18.95
N LYS A 30 5.25 10.29 18.15
CA LYS A 30 5.86 11.61 18.39
C LYS A 30 4.80 12.72 18.42
N TYR A 31 3.88 12.72 17.46
CA TYR A 31 2.80 13.71 17.42
C TYR A 31 1.79 13.49 18.55
N ALA A 32 1.38 12.24 18.80
CA ALA A 32 0.45 11.90 19.86
C ALA A 32 0.92 12.33 21.26
N ARG A 33 2.24 12.24 21.54
CA ARG A 33 2.83 12.70 22.81
C ARG A 33 2.82 14.22 23.00
N GLY A 34 2.61 15.00 21.93
CA GLY A 34 2.60 16.45 21.97
C GLY A 34 1.21 17.10 22.15
N CYS A 35 0.15 16.30 22.32
CA CYS A 35 -1.23 16.80 22.39
C CYS A 35 -1.82 16.76 23.82
N ASP A 36 -3.08 17.18 23.97
CA ASP A 36 -3.80 17.36 25.24
C ASP A 36 -4.24 16.06 25.97
N GLY A 37 -3.76 14.89 25.54
CA GLY A 37 -4.03 13.60 26.19
C GLY A 37 -5.47 13.10 26.06
N THR A 38 -6.37 13.89 25.48
CA THR A 38 -7.74 13.46 25.20
C THR A 38 -7.77 12.42 24.08
N LEU A 39 -8.78 11.54 24.07
CA LEU A 39 -8.92 10.52 23.02
C LEU A 39 -8.95 11.17 21.61
N ARG A 40 -9.70 12.27 21.47
CA ARG A 40 -9.76 13.09 20.26
C ARG A 40 -8.38 13.65 19.89
N GLY A 41 -7.71 14.32 20.83
CA GLY A 41 -6.40 14.94 20.59
C GLY A 41 -5.34 13.93 20.19
N VAL A 42 -5.24 12.83 20.94
CA VAL A 42 -4.27 11.75 20.72
C VAL A 42 -4.48 11.10 19.36
N SER A 43 -5.72 10.73 19.02
CA SER A 43 -6.01 10.06 17.76
C SER A 43 -5.84 10.98 16.54
N ALA A 44 -6.23 12.26 16.64
CA ALA A 44 -6.00 13.24 15.59
C ALA A 44 -4.51 13.50 15.36
N ALA A 45 -3.75 13.71 16.42
CA ALA A 45 -2.30 13.93 16.35
C ALA A 45 -1.57 12.67 15.83
N ALA A 46 -1.97 11.47 16.28
CA ALA A 46 -1.41 10.21 15.79
C ALA A 46 -1.65 10.03 14.29
N ALA A 47 -2.87 10.28 13.80
CA ALA A 47 -3.20 10.17 12.38
C ALA A 47 -2.42 11.18 11.52
N GLN A 48 -2.30 12.43 12.00
CA GLN A 48 -1.49 13.44 11.31
C GLN A 48 -0.01 13.03 11.28
N GLY A 49 0.55 12.61 12.42
CA GLY A 49 1.93 12.14 12.52
C GLY A 49 2.20 10.92 11.65
N ALA A 50 1.26 9.97 11.60
CA ALA A 50 1.35 8.79 10.74
C ALA A 50 1.38 9.19 9.27
N LEU A 51 0.52 10.10 8.81
CA LEU A 51 0.52 10.57 7.43
C LEU A 51 1.82 11.31 7.07
N MET A 52 2.34 12.15 7.98
CA MET A 52 3.60 12.89 7.78
C MET A 52 4.83 12.00 7.79
N GLY A 53 4.83 10.95 8.58
CA GLY A 53 5.93 9.99 8.67
C GLY A 53 5.76 8.76 7.79
N ALA A 54 4.67 8.65 7.03
CA ALA A 54 4.39 7.51 6.18
C ALA A 54 5.49 7.37 5.14
N ARG A 55 6.04 6.16 5.00
CA ARG A 55 7.02 5.78 3.98
C ARG A 55 6.66 4.40 3.44
N GLY A 56 6.95 4.13 2.18
CA GLY A 56 6.51 2.89 1.57
C GLY A 56 5.00 2.80 1.37
N ASN A 57 4.58 1.86 0.55
CA ASN A 57 3.17 1.45 0.47
C ASN A 57 2.63 1.03 1.85
N SER A 58 3.42 0.27 2.61
CA SER A 58 3.03 -0.27 3.92
C SER A 58 2.82 0.83 4.97
N GLY A 59 3.69 1.85 5.04
CA GLY A 59 3.52 2.98 5.95
C GLY A 59 2.36 3.89 5.55
N VAL A 60 2.15 4.11 4.25
CA VAL A 60 0.98 4.87 3.76
C VAL A 60 -0.32 4.14 4.11
N ILE A 61 -0.43 2.84 3.87
CA ILE A 61 -1.63 2.05 4.25
C ILE A 61 -1.84 2.07 5.77
N LEU A 62 -0.78 1.89 6.56
CA LEU A 62 -0.85 1.98 8.02
C LEU A 62 -1.37 3.35 8.48
N SER A 63 -0.95 4.44 7.83
CA SER A 63 -1.48 5.78 8.14
C SER A 63 -2.99 5.89 7.90
N GLN A 64 -3.53 5.15 6.93
CA GLN A 64 -4.97 5.10 6.67
C GLN A 64 -5.75 4.25 7.69
N VAL A 65 -5.14 3.18 8.20
CA VAL A 65 -5.68 2.44 9.35
C VAL A 65 -5.81 3.36 10.57
N ILE A 66 -4.77 4.16 10.85
CA ILE A 66 -4.77 5.12 11.96
C ILE A 66 -5.76 6.27 11.71
N ARG A 67 -5.94 6.71 10.46
CA ARG A 67 -7.00 7.64 10.08
C ARG A 67 -8.39 7.10 10.44
N GLY A 68 -8.64 5.81 10.24
CA GLY A 68 -9.89 5.16 10.64
C GLY A 68 -10.17 5.29 12.15
N LEU A 69 -9.13 5.18 12.98
CA LEU A 69 -9.22 5.43 14.43
C LEU A 69 -9.57 6.90 14.75
N LYS A 70 -8.84 7.86 14.16
CA LYS A 70 -9.14 9.30 14.31
C LYS A 70 -10.61 9.59 14.04
N GLU A 71 -11.13 9.09 12.92
CA GLU A 71 -12.49 9.42 12.51
C GLU A 71 -13.55 8.72 13.37
N ALA A 72 -13.30 7.48 13.80
CA ALA A 72 -14.18 6.81 14.75
C ALA A 72 -14.23 7.51 16.12
N PHE A 73 -13.14 8.16 16.52
CA PHE A 73 -13.01 8.84 17.81
C PHE A 73 -13.27 10.34 17.74
N ALA A 74 -13.54 10.89 16.56
CA ALA A 74 -13.56 12.32 16.31
C ALA A 74 -14.38 13.06 17.36
N ASP A 75 -15.56 12.57 17.75
CA ASP A 75 -16.44 13.21 18.73
C ASP A 75 -16.65 12.41 20.01
N ARG A 76 -15.59 11.76 20.49
CA ARG A 76 -15.64 10.86 21.64
C ARG A 76 -14.62 11.22 22.71
N GLU A 77 -15.05 11.20 23.96
CA GLU A 77 -14.15 11.26 25.13
C GLU A 77 -13.64 9.88 25.53
N GLN A 78 -14.45 8.84 25.27
CA GLN A 78 -14.14 7.44 25.55
C GLN A 78 -14.56 6.58 24.36
N ALA A 79 -13.82 5.48 24.13
CA ALA A 79 -14.12 4.50 23.10
C ALA A 79 -14.67 3.22 23.72
N SER A 80 -15.77 2.71 23.18
CA SER A 80 -16.32 1.40 23.50
C SER A 80 -16.12 0.43 22.33
N VAL A 81 -16.62 -0.79 22.48
CA VAL A 81 -16.73 -1.79 21.38
C VAL A 81 -17.31 -1.16 20.10
N ARG A 82 -18.28 -0.25 20.23
CA ARG A 82 -18.90 0.44 19.10
C ARG A 82 -17.90 1.26 18.29
N GLU A 83 -17.09 2.07 18.95
CA GLU A 83 -16.09 2.93 18.31
C GLU A 83 -14.95 2.10 17.69
N ILE A 84 -14.53 1.01 18.33
CA ILE A 84 -13.50 0.12 17.78
C ILE A 84 -14.02 -0.64 16.56
N ARG A 85 -15.28 -1.09 16.56
CA ARG A 85 -15.90 -1.67 15.37
C ARG A 85 -15.93 -0.66 14.22
N ARG A 86 -16.35 0.57 14.51
CA ARG A 86 -16.37 1.64 13.52
C ARG A 86 -14.97 1.94 12.97
N SER A 87 -13.92 1.90 13.80
CA SER A 87 -12.56 2.12 13.34
C SER A 87 -12.06 1.01 12.43
N ALA A 88 -12.43 -0.25 12.68
CA ALA A 88 -12.12 -1.38 11.79
C ALA A 88 -12.78 -1.24 10.41
N GLU A 89 -14.06 -0.86 10.36
CA GLU A 89 -14.79 -0.56 9.10
C GLU A 89 -14.09 0.56 8.30
N LEU A 90 -13.73 1.65 8.98
CA LEU A 90 -13.06 2.79 8.35
C LEU A 90 -11.62 2.46 7.93
N ALA A 91 -10.90 1.68 8.73
CA ALA A 91 -9.55 1.23 8.42
C ALA A 91 -9.53 0.41 7.13
N ARG A 92 -10.43 -0.58 6.98
CA ARG A 92 -10.58 -1.33 5.73
C ARG A 92 -10.86 -0.38 4.57
N ARG A 93 -11.87 0.49 4.70
CA ARG A 93 -12.27 1.42 3.63
C ARG A 93 -11.10 2.29 3.18
N TYR A 94 -10.44 2.98 4.10
CA TYR A 94 -9.35 3.90 3.75
C TYR A 94 -8.09 3.19 3.26
N ALA A 95 -7.78 2.01 3.79
CA ALA A 95 -6.68 1.20 3.27
C ALA A 95 -6.93 0.76 1.82
N HIS A 96 -8.15 0.31 1.50
CA HIS A 96 -8.53 -0.07 0.14
C HIS A 96 -8.57 1.13 -0.82
N ASP A 97 -9.17 2.24 -0.41
CA ASP A 97 -9.31 3.45 -1.24
C ASP A 97 -7.96 4.14 -1.54
N ALA A 98 -6.94 3.89 -0.71
CA ALA A 98 -5.59 4.42 -0.88
C ALA A 98 -4.82 3.74 -2.02
N VAL A 99 -5.13 2.48 -2.32
CA VAL A 99 -4.38 1.66 -3.26
C VAL A 99 -5.07 1.63 -4.61
N SER A 100 -4.37 2.03 -5.67
CA SER A 100 -4.95 2.11 -7.02
C SER A 100 -5.31 0.73 -7.61
N ALA A 101 -4.59 -0.33 -7.21
CA ALA A 101 -4.84 -1.72 -7.62
C ALA A 101 -4.75 -2.66 -6.39
N PRO A 102 -5.83 -2.80 -5.60
CA PRO A 102 -5.85 -3.69 -4.44
C PRO A 102 -5.57 -5.15 -4.83
N ALA A 103 -4.69 -5.83 -4.09
CA ALA A 103 -4.34 -7.22 -4.30
C ALA A 103 -4.69 -8.10 -3.08
N PRO A 104 -5.21 -9.33 -3.29
CA PRO A 104 -5.42 -10.27 -2.21
C PRO A 104 -4.08 -10.76 -1.64
N GLY A 105 -4.14 -11.30 -0.44
CA GLY A 105 -2.97 -11.76 0.31
C GLY A 105 -1.97 -10.65 0.66
N THR A 106 -2.45 -9.42 0.88
CA THR A 106 -1.66 -8.27 1.34
C THR A 106 -2.16 -7.80 2.72
N ILE A 107 -1.59 -6.71 3.26
CA ILE A 107 -2.12 -6.00 4.44
C ILE A 107 -3.64 -5.73 4.35
N LEU A 108 -4.19 -5.59 3.13
CA LEU A 108 -5.63 -5.40 2.92
C LEU A 108 -6.44 -6.62 3.37
N THR A 109 -5.96 -7.85 3.14
CA THR A 109 -6.59 -9.09 3.65
C THR A 109 -6.73 -9.06 5.16
N LEU A 110 -5.77 -8.45 5.87
CA LEU A 110 -5.84 -8.29 7.31
C LEU A 110 -6.91 -7.28 7.72
N THR A 111 -7.02 -6.15 7.02
CA THR A 111 -8.07 -5.15 7.31
C THR A 111 -9.48 -5.69 7.10
N VAL A 112 -9.68 -6.56 6.10
CA VAL A 112 -10.94 -7.28 5.90
C VAL A 112 -11.23 -8.20 7.09
N ALA A 113 -10.24 -9.00 7.51
CA ALA A 113 -10.39 -9.90 8.65
C ALA A 113 -10.69 -9.15 9.96
N MET A 114 -10.12 -7.96 10.15
CA MET A 114 -10.39 -7.09 11.30
C MET A 114 -11.83 -6.59 11.30
N GLU A 115 -12.35 -6.11 10.17
CA GLU A 115 -13.74 -5.67 10.06
C GLU A 115 -14.71 -6.83 10.32
N ASP A 116 -14.50 -7.98 9.67
CA ASP A 116 -15.33 -9.19 9.84
C ASP A 116 -15.34 -9.66 11.31
N ALA A 117 -14.17 -9.63 11.97
CA ALA A 117 -14.04 -9.98 13.37
C ALA A 117 -14.78 -8.99 14.28
N ALA A 118 -14.65 -7.69 14.01
CA ALA A 118 -15.29 -6.64 14.80
C ALA A 118 -16.80 -6.54 14.60
N ALA A 119 -17.34 -7.13 13.53
CA ALA A 119 -18.78 -7.24 13.32
C ALA A 119 -19.46 -8.17 14.34
N ASN A 120 -18.70 -9.10 14.97
CA ASN A 120 -19.22 -9.97 16.02
C ASN A 120 -19.33 -9.21 17.35
N GLU A 121 -20.34 -9.58 18.15
CA GLU A 121 -20.53 -8.99 19.47
C GLU A 121 -19.40 -9.44 20.42
N GLY A 122 -18.54 -8.50 20.83
CA GLY A 122 -17.67 -8.62 22.00
C GLY A 122 -18.31 -7.93 23.21
N LYS A 123 -18.14 -8.47 24.42
CA LYS A 123 -18.72 -7.88 25.64
C LYS A 123 -18.00 -6.61 26.06
N ASP A 124 -16.70 -6.54 25.79
CA ASP A 124 -15.86 -5.39 26.09
C ASP A 124 -14.72 -5.21 25.05
N VAL A 125 -13.96 -4.13 25.21
CA VAL A 125 -12.87 -3.75 24.30
C VAL A 125 -11.73 -4.78 24.31
N VAL A 126 -11.45 -5.41 25.46
CA VAL A 126 -10.36 -6.38 25.57
C VAL A 126 -10.71 -7.67 24.83
N GLU A 127 -11.92 -8.19 25.03
CA GLU A 127 -12.43 -9.36 24.29
C GLU A 127 -12.49 -9.10 22.77
N LEU A 128 -12.84 -7.88 22.37
CA LEU A 128 -12.82 -7.48 20.97
C LEU A 128 -11.38 -7.52 20.40
N PHE A 129 -10.38 -6.97 21.10
CA PHE A 129 -8.99 -7.05 20.64
C PHE A 129 -8.44 -8.48 20.62
N GLN A 130 -8.85 -9.35 21.55
CA GLN A 130 -8.54 -10.78 21.49
C GLN A 130 -9.11 -11.44 20.22
N THR A 131 -10.34 -11.07 19.86
CA THR A 131 -10.99 -11.54 18.63
C THR A 131 -10.28 -11.02 17.38
N LEU A 132 -9.89 -9.74 17.37
CA LEU A 132 -9.13 -9.13 16.28
C LEU A 132 -7.77 -9.81 16.07
N VAL A 133 -7.01 -10.03 17.15
CA VAL A 133 -5.71 -10.73 17.09
C VAL A 133 -5.89 -12.17 16.60
N SER A 134 -6.89 -12.88 17.11
CA SER A 134 -7.19 -14.25 16.65
C SER A 134 -7.57 -14.31 15.17
N ALA A 135 -8.30 -13.30 14.67
CA ALA A 135 -8.63 -13.19 13.25
C ALA A 135 -7.40 -12.81 12.41
N ALA A 136 -6.52 -11.97 12.96
CA ALA A 136 -5.25 -11.62 12.34
C ALA A 136 -4.36 -12.84 12.13
N ASP A 137 -4.21 -13.70 13.15
CA ASP A 137 -3.44 -14.95 13.05
C ASP A 137 -3.90 -15.83 11.88
N ARG A 138 -5.22 -16.00 11.73
CA ARG A 138 -5.80 -16.77 10.62
C ARG A 138 -5.59 -16.07 9.27
N ALA A 139 -5.73 -14.75 9.23
CA ALA A 139 -5.55 -13.99 8.00
C ALA A 139 -4.11 -14.02 7.49
N ILE A 140 -3.12 -14.00 8.38
CA ILE A 140 -1.70 -14.10 8.04
C ILE A 140 -1.41 -15.38 7.26
N VAL A 141 -1.94 -16.52 7.70
CA VAL A 141 -1.81 -17.80 6.97
C VAL A 141 -2.39 -17.69 5.55
N ARG A 142 -3.55 -17.05 5.39
CA ARG A 142 -4.15 -16.84 4.07
C ARG A 142 -3.31 -15.93 3.18
N THR A 143 -2.56 -14.96 3.73
CA THR A 143 -1.77 -14.04 2.89
C THR A 143 -0.71 -14.74 2.05
N ARG A 144 -0.12 -15.81 2.58
CA ARG A 144 0.77 -16.70 1.84
C ARG A 144 0.04 -17.37 0.68
N GLU A 145 -1.17 -17.87 0.93
CA GLU A 145 -1.93 -18.65 -0.04
C GLU A 145 -2.76 -17.82 -1.02
N GLU A 146 -2.96 -16.53 -0.79
CA GLU A 146 -3.77 -15.66 -1.66
C GLU A 146 -2.90 -14.88 -2.65
N ASN A 147 -1.67 -14.51 -2.26
CA ASN A 147 -0.74 -13.77 -3.10
C ASN A 147 0.26 -14.72 -3.78
N PRO A 148 0.31 -14.78 -5.12
CA PRO A 148 1.20 -15.69 -5.84
C PRO A 148 2.70 -15.51 -5.53
N THR A 149 3.16 -14.27 -5.35
CA THR A 149 4.55 -13.97 -5.03
C THR A 149 4.89 -14.47 -3.62
N ASN A 150 4.04 -14.19 -2.63
CA ASN A 150 4.21 -14.68 -1.26
C ASN A 150 4.21 -16.22 -1.22
N ARG A 151 3.27 -16.87 -1.96
CA ARG A 151 3.20 -18.34 -2.05
C ARG A 151 4.47 -18.95 -2.60
N ALA A 152 4.99 -18.40 -3.69
CA ALA A 152 6.19 -18.89 -4.36
C ALA A 152 7.45 -18.72 -3.50
N ALA A 153 7.57 -17.59 -2.80
CA ALA A 153 8.64 -17.34 -1.84
C ALA A 153 8.45 -18.10 -0.50
N GLY A 154 7.28 -18.70 -0.28
CA GLY A 154 6.98 -19.44 0.96
C GLY A 154 6.81 -18.56 2.19
N VAL A 155 6.58 -17.25 2.00
CA VAL A 155 6.41 -16.24 3.06
C VAL A 155 4.95 -15.83 3.23
N VAL A 156 4.64 -15.19 4.36
CA VAL A 156 3.41 -14.42 4.55
C VAL A 156 3.65 -12.96 4.13
N ASP A 157 2.59 -12.17 3.98
CA ASP A 157 2.72 -10.75 3.65
C ASP A 157 3.37 -9.94 4.79
N ALA A 158 4.41 -9.17 4.45
CA ALA A 158 5.14 -8.35 5.42
C ALA A 158 4.28 -7.24 6.03
N GLY A 159 3.46 -6.56 5.25
CA GLY A 159 2.59 -5.47 5.73
C GLY A 159 1.53 -5.99 6.69
N ALA A 160 0.90 -7.12 6.36
CA ALA A 160 -0.04 -7.82 7.24
C ALA A 160 0.66 -8.25 8.53
N ARG A 161 1.83 -8.87 8.46
CA ARG A 161 2.59 -9.27 9.65
C ARG A 161 2.92 -8.06 10.54
N GLY A 162 3.34 -6.95 9.95
CA GLY A 162 3.58 -5.71 10.67
C GLY A 162 2.33 -5.18 11.40
N LEU A 163 1.17 -5.20 10.74
CA LEU A 163 -0.09 -4.76 11.35
C LEU A 163 -0.60 -5.74 12.43
N GLN A 164 -0.41 -7.04 12.26
CA GLN A 164 -0.67 -8.05 13.30
C GLN A 164 0.12 -7.74 14.57
N LEU A 165 1.44 -7.51 14.45
CA LEU A 165 2.30 -7.19 15.60
C LEU A 165 1.85 -5.91 16.33
N ILE A 166 1.32 -4.92 15.58
CA ILE A 166 0.74 -3.70 16.17
C ILE A 166 -0.53 -4.04 16.97
N LEU A 167 -1.43 -4.88 16.43
CA LEU A 167 -2.65 -5.30 17.12
C LEU A 167 -2.34 -6.11 18.40
N GLU A 168 -1.36 -7.01 18.34
CA GLU A 168 -0.86 -7.74 19.50
C GLU A 168 -0.35 -6.77 20.57
N GLY A 169 0.47 -5.77 20.18
CA GLY A 169 0.94 -4.74 21.10
C GLY A 169 -0.18 -3.93 21.75
N VAL A 170 -1.26 -3.65 21.02
CA VAL A 170 -2.44 -2.97 21.58
C VAL A 170 -3.15 -3.86 22.60
N LEU A 171 -3.41 -5.14 22.27
CA LEU A 171 -4.03 -6.08 23.20
C LEU A 171 -3.21 -6.21 24.49
N GLU A 172 -1.89 -6.33 24.36
CA GLU A 172 -1.00 -6.47 25.52
C GLU A 172 -0.94 -5.22 26.39
N SER A 173 -1.19 -4.03 25.82
CA SER A 173 -1.31 -2.80 26.60
C SER A 173 -2.51 -2.82 27.57
N PHE A 174 -3.59 -3.55 27.25
CA PHE A 174 -4.74 -3.74 28.14
C PHE A 174 -4.49 -4.80 29.22
N THR A 175 -3.71 -5.84 28.90
CA THR A 175 -3.46 -6.98 29.81
C THR A 175 -2.28 -6.74 30.75
N GLY A 176 -1.43 -5.75 30.46
CA GLY A 176 -0.19 -5.46 31.20
C GLY A 176 0.91 -6.50 31.01
N LYS A 177 0.77 -7.43 30.05
CA LYS A 177 1.80 -8.41 29.73
C LYS A 177 2.76 -7.81 28.70
N ALA A 178 4.05 -8.12 28.81
CA ALA A 178 5.00 -7.77 27.75
C ALA A 178 4.87 -8.76 26.58
N LEU A 179 4.97 -8.28 25.33
CA LEU A 179 5.10 -9.17 24.18
C LEU A 179 6.35 -10.05 24.36
N PRO A 180 6.22 -11.40 24.37
CA PRO A 180 7.37 -12.27 24.44
C PRO A 180 8.21 -12.09 23.17
N LEU A 181 9.42 -11.54 23.29
CA LEU A 181 10.36 -11.39 22.17
C LEU A 181 10.70 -12.74 21.51
N THR A 182 10.43 -13.86 22.18
CA THR A 182 10.60 -15.22 21.66
C THR A 182 9.58 -15.62 20.58
N ARG A 183 8.46 -14.89 20.41
CA ARG A 183 7.57 -15.04 19.24
C ARG A 183 8.14 -14.39 17.97
N ILE A 184 9.22 -13.61 18.12
CA ILE A 184 9.98 -12.90 17.09
C ILE A 184 11.23 -13.74 16.72
N ALA A 185 11.11 -15.07 16.75
CA ALA A 185 12.12 -15.92 16.16
C ALA A 185 11.89 -15.91 14.64
N PRO A 186 12.91 -15.67 13.80
CA PRO A 186 12.74 -15.82 12.36
C PRO A 186 12.22 -17.23 12.10
N LEU A 187 11.04 -17.34 11.49
CA LEU A 187 10.61 -18.60 10.91
C LEU A 187 11.77 -19.08 10.05
N ALA A 188 12.29 -20.29 10.33
CA ALA A 188 13.31 -20.90 9.50
C ALA A 188 12.74 -20.94 8.08
N MET A 189 13.26 -20.04 7.25
CA MET A 189 12.76 -19.83 5.90
C MET A 189 13.39 -20.93 5.06
N PRO A 190 12.62 -21.91 4.54
CA PRO A 190 13.17 -22.85 3.59
C PRO A 190 13.69 -22.03 2.40
N ALA A 191 14.82 -22.45 1.83
CA ALA A 191 15.30 -21.91 0.57
C ALA A 191 14.16 -22.08 -0.46
N GLY A 192 13.45 -20.99 -0.74
CA GLY A 192 12.40 -20.97 -1.75
C GLY A 192 13.04 -21.22 -3.12
N GLN A 193 12.30 -21.87 -4.01
CA GLN A 193 12.69 -21.87 -5.42
C GLN A 193 12.63 -20.42 -5.94
N PRO A 194 13.46 -20.05 -6.94
CA PRO A 194 13.36 -18.74 -7.57
C PRO A 194 11.90 -18.46 -7.96
N ALA A 195 11.35 -17.39 -7.41
CA ALA A 195 9.98 -16.97 -7.70
C ALA A 195 9.98 -15.95 -8.82
N MET A 196 8.91 -15.91 -9.61
CA MET A 196 8.63 -14.78 -10.49
C MET A 196 7.50 -13.96 -9.88
N SER A 197 7.70 -12.65 -9.75
CA SER A 197 6.62 -11.78 -9.30
C SER A 197 5.55 -11.63 -10.39
N GLN A 198 4.30 -11.55 -9.95
CA GLN A 198 3.15 -11.22 -10.82
C GLN A 198 2.75 -9.74 -10.74
N ALA A 199 3.48 -8.91 -9.98
CA ALA A 199 3.31 -7.47 -9.95
C ALA A 199 3.88 -6.80 -11.22
N PRO A 200 3.58 -5.52 -11.50
CA PRO A 200 4.32 -4.77 -12.52
C PRO A 200 5.83 -4.84 -12.31
N SER A 201 6.58 -4.89 -13.40
CA SER A 201 8.03 -5.01 -13.32
C SER A 201 8.67 -3.76 -12.74
N TRP A 202 9.55 -3.93 -11.76
CA TRP A 202 10.34 -2.86 -11.13
C TRP A 202 11.75 -2.70 -11.71
N GLU A 203 12.13 -3.49 -12.72
CA GLU A 203 13.48 -3.46 -13.30
C GLU A 203 13.84 -2.03 -13.80
N GLY A 204 14.89 -1.43 -13.21
CA GLY A 204 15.33 -0.06 -13.49
C GLY A 204 14.40 1.04 -12.95
N ALA A 205 13.40 0.70 -12.13
CA ALA A 205 12.48 1.66 -11.54
C ALA A 205 12.99 2.20 -10.19
N TYR A 206 12.44 3.34 -9.82
CA TYR A 206 12.69 4.02 -8.56
C TYR A 206 11.42 4.03 -7.70
N ASP A 207 11.60 3.87 -6.40
CA ASP A 207 10.62 4.29 -5.41
C ASP A 207 10.70 5.80 -5.26
N VAL A 208 9.57 6.50 -5.46
CA VAL A 208 9.48 7.95 -5.29
C VAL A 208 8.37 8.27 -4.32
N GLN A 209 8.74 8.92 -3.22
CA GLN A 209 7.80 9.37 -2.21
C GLN A 209 8.09 10.82 -1.80
N PHE A 210 7.02 11.57 -1.54
CA PHE A 210 7.12 12.95 -1.07
C PHE A 210 5.80 13.44 -0.47
N LEU A 211 5.87 14.60 0.18
CA LEU A 211 4.72 15.35 0.67
C LEU A 211 4.48 16.56 -0.24
N VAL A 212 3.21 16.92 -0.44
CA VAL A 212 2.79 18.18 -1.03
C VAL A 212 2.01 18.95 0.02
N GLN A 213 2.55 20.08 0.46
CA GLN A 213 1.93 20.94 1.47
C GLN A 213 0.83 21.80 0.84
N ARG A 214 -0.32 21.87 1.51
CA ARG A 214 -1.50 22.65 1.10
C ARG A 214 -1.81 22.47 -0.38
N PRO A 215 -2.11 21.24 -0.82
CA PRO A 215 -2.28 20.95 -2.23
C PRO A 215 -3.38 21.83 -2.86
N THR A 216 -3.08 22.40 -4.01
CA THR A 216 -3.98 23.25 -4.81
C THR A 216 -4.84 22.44 -5.78
N ARG A 217 -4.53 21.16 -5.96
CA ARG A 217 -5.22 20.23 -6.85
C ARG A 217 -5.85 19.09 -6.05
N PRO A 218 -7.01 18.56 -6.46
CA PRO A 218 -7.61 17.40 -5.79
C PRO A 218 -6.69 16.18 -5.82
N VAL A 219 -6.55 15.51 -4.68
CA VAL A 219 -5.76 14.26 -4.51
C VAL A 219 -6.09 13.23 -5.60
N ALA A 220 -7.38 13.01 -5.87
CA ALA A 220 -7.83 12.06 -6.89
C ALA A 220 -7.34 12.41 -8.30
N LYS A 221 -7.22 13.71 -8.63
CA LYS A 221 -6.75 14.16 -9.95
C LYS A 221 -5.24 14.01 -10.11
N VAL A 222 -4.48 14.27 -9.05
CA VAL A 222 -3.02 14.02 -9.05
C VAL A 222 -2.74 12.52 -9.17
N ARG A 223 -3.50 11.69 -8.45
CA ARG A 223 -3.43 10.22 -8.56
C ARG A 223 -3.71 9.73 -9.98
N GLU A 224 -4.79 10.21 -10.59
CA GLU A 224 -5.18 9.86 -11.96
C GLU A 224 -4.08 10.22 -12.97
N GLU A 225 -3.47 11.41 -12.84
CA GLU A 225 -2.38 11.85 -13.70
C GLU A 225 -1.12 10.99 -13.55
N MET A 226 -0.74 10.61 -12.32
CA MET A 226 0.40 9.72 -12.07
C MET A 226 0.18 8.33 -12.68
N LEU A 227 -1.03 7.79 -12.58
CA LEU A 227 -1.41 6.53 -13.24
C LEU A 227 -1.34 6.63 -14.77
N GLN A 228 -1.87 7.73 -15.35
CA GLN A 228 -1.82 7.98 -16.79
C GLN A 228 -0.39 8.15 -17.32
N PHE A 229 0.51 8.66 -16.47
CA PHE A 229 1.93 8.79 -16.77
C PHE A 229 2.67 7.44 -16.79
N GLY A 230 2.04 6.37 -16.30
CA GLY A 230 2.59 5.02 -16.27
C GLY A 230 3.37 4.70 -15.00
N ALA A 231 3.09 5.40 -13.89
CA ALA A 231 3.58 4.98 -12.58
C ALA A 231 2.80 3.76 -12.08
N ASP A 232 3.49 2.87 -11.39
CA ASP A 232 2.92 1.68 -10.76
C ASP A 232 2.93 1.84 -9.23
N CYS A 233 2.21 0.97 -8.52
CA CYS A 233 2.09 0.99 -7.06
C CYS A 233 1.73 2.39 -6.51
N VAL A 234 0.83 3.09 -7.20
CA VAL A 234 0.48 4.49 -6.90
C VAL A 234 -0.42 4.59 -5.66
N LEU A 235 0.10 5.23 -4.61
CA LEU A 235 -0.68 5.73 -3.49
C LEU A 235 -0.54 7.25 -3.41
N VAL A 236 -1.69 7.92 -3.53
CA VAL A 236 -1.79 9.37 -3.33
C VAL A 236 -2.96 9.60 -2.39
N VAL A 237 -2.64 9.99 -1.16
CA VAL A 237 -3.59 10.12 -0.05
C VAL A 237 -3.38 11.45 0.68
N GLY A 238 -4.38 11.89 1.42
CA GLY A 238 -4.32 13.14 2.18
C GLY A 238 -5.58 13.97 2.01
N ASP A 239 -5.46 15.26 2.31
CA ASP A 239 -6.56 16.24 2.33
C ASP A 239 -6.07 17.63 1.87
N GLU A 240 -6.84 18.68 2.14
CA GLU A 240 -6.51 20.05 1.72
C GLU A 240 -5.28 20.62 2.45
N THR A 241 -4.85 20.00 3.56
CA THR A 241 -3.69 20.45 4.33
C THR A 241 -2.40 19.83 3.81
N VAL A 242 -2.46 18.56 3.40
CA VAL A 242 -1.28 17.83 2.95
C VAL A 242 -1.66 16.60 2.14
N MET A 243 -0.85 16.30 1.12
CA MET A 243 -0.95 15.11 0.30
C MET A 243 0.36 14.32 0.38
N LYS A 244 0.28 13.02 0.65
CA LYS A 244 1.38 12.07 0.60
C LYS A 244 1.32 11.30 -0.70
N VAL A 245 2.45 11.23 -1.39
CA VAL A 245 2.65 10.49 -2.64
C VAL A 245 3.66 9.37 -2.37
N HIS A 246 3.36 8.19 -2.89
CA HIS A 246 4.24 7.03 -3.02
C HIS A 246 3.97 6.38 -4.38
N VAL A 247 4.99 6.24 -5.23
CA VAL A 247 4.85 5.58 -6.54
C VAL A 247 6.14 4.87 -6.92
N HIS A 248 6.03 3.84 -7.76
CA HIS A 248 7.18 3.26 -8.46
C HIS A 248 7.18 3.76 -9.90
N THR A 249 8.34 4.22 -10.39
CA THR A 249 8.43 4.83 -11.73
C THR A 249 9.79 4.68 -12.37
N LEU A 250 9.82 4.66 -13.69
CA LEU A 250 11.05 4.81 -14.48
C LEU A 250 11.58 6.25 -14.56
N LYS A 251 10.73 7.23 -14.23
CA LYS A 251 10.99 8.65 -14.46
C LYS A 251 10.68 9.43 -13.18
N PRO A 252 11.58 9.37 -12.18
CA PRO A 252 11.35 9.97 -10.87
C PRO A 252 11.20 11.50 -10.95
N ASP A 253 11.94 12.14 -11.85
CA ASP A 253 11.88 13.56 -12.15
C ASP A 253 10.48 14.02 -12.57
N GLU A 254 9.80 13.23 -13.40
CA GLU A 254 8.48 13.56 -13.93
C GLU A 254 7.37 13.43 -12.88
N ILE A 255 7.46 12.44 -11.99
CA ILE A 255 6.53 12.31 -10.85
C ILE A 255 6.68 13.48 -9.90
N ILE A 256 7.92 13.89 -9.59
CA ILE A 256 8.18 15.06 -8.75
C ILE A 256 7.62 16.32 -9.43
N ARG A 257 7.75 16.45 -10.76
CA ARG A 257 7.17 17.55 -11.53
C ARG A 257 5.65 17.60 -11.41
N ILE A 258 4.95 16.46 -11.49
CA ILE A 258 3.50 16.40 -11.25
C ILE A 258 3.19 16.92 -9.84
N GLY A 259 3.94 16.49 -8.82
CA GLY A 259 3.79 16.99 -7.44
C GLY A 259 3.94 18.51 -7.32
N LEU A 260 4.93 19.10 -7.99
CA LEU A 260 5.17 20.54 -8.01
C LEU A 260 4.02 21.34 -8.62
N THR A 261 3.25 20.77 -9.56
CA THR A 261 2.04 21.42 -10.08
C THR A 261 0.89 21.48 -9.07
N ALA A 262 0.93 20.62 -8.04
CA ALA A 262 -0.11 20.51 -7.03
C ALA A 262 0.22 21.29 -5.75
N GLY A 263 1.44 21.81 -5.56
CA GLY A 263 1.80 22.59 -4.38
C GLY A 263 3.29 22.51 -4.05
N ARG A 264 3.64 22.91 -2.82
CA ARG A 264 5.03 22.86 -2.36
C ARG A 264 5.40 21.42 -1.99
N VAL A 265 6.35 20.84 -2.73
CA VAL A 265 6.90 19.51 -2.45
C VAL A 265 7.90 19.59 -1.27
N ALA A 266 7.86 18.59 -0.39
CA ALA A 266 8.74 18.42 0.77
C ALA A 266 8.99 16.93 1.05
N ASP A 267 10.03 16.62 1.84
CA ASP A 267 10.41 15.24 2.25
C ASP A 267 10.50 14.26 1.06
N VAL A 268 11.24 14.68 0.02
CA VAL A 268 11.45 13.85 -1.18
C VAL A 268 12.44 12.74 -0.87
N VAL A 269 12.05 11.51 -1.21
CA VAL A 269 12.94 10.35 -1.21
C VAL A 269 12.82 9.67 -2.58
N VAL A 270 13.97 9.30 -3.12
CA VAL A 270 14.10 8.58 -4.38
C VAL A 270 15.10 7.45 -4.15
N GLU A 271 14.63 6.21 -4.27
CA GLU A 271 15.44 5.02 -4.00
C GLU A 271 15.42 4.08 -5.20
N ASP A 272 16.56 3.43 -5.45
CA ASP A 272 16.75 2.50 -6.57
C ASP A 272 16.26 1.10 -6.18
N LEU A 273 15.18 0.63 -6.81
CA LEU A 273 14.53 -0.63 -6.46
C LEU A 273 15.39 -1.85 -6.82
N ASP A 274 16.27 -1.76 -7.82
CA ASP A 274 17.20 -2.84 -8.17
C ASP A 274 18.26 -2.99 -7.07
N ALA A 275 18.79 -1.86 -6.58
CA ALA A 275 19.77 -1.85 -5.49
C ALA A 275 19.18 -2.40 -4.18
N MET A 276 17.96 -2.00 -3.83
CA MET A 276 17.25 -2.49 -2.64
C MET A 276 16.95 -3.98 -2.75
N THR A 277 16.49 -4.44 -3.91
CA THR A 277 16.27 -5.87 -4.18
C THR A 277 17.54 -6.68 -3.99
N ALA A 278 18.67 -6.23 -4.54
CA ALA A 278 19.96 -6.91 -4.40
C ALA A 278 20.48 -6.93 -2.94
N GLU A 279 20.14 -5.94 -2.13
CA GLU A 279 20.43 -5.95 -0.69
C GLU A 279 19.56 -6.96 0.06
N HIS A 280 18.25 -6.95 -0.21
CA HIS A 280 17.33 -7.91 0.38
C HIS A 280 17.70 -9.35 0.05
N GLU A 281 18.01 -9.65 -1.22
CA GLU A 281 18.48 -10.97 -1.67
C GLU A 281 19.74 -11.42 -0.92
N ARG A 282 20.71 -10.51 -0.71
CA ARG A 282 21.94 -10.82 0.06
C ARG A 282 21.64 -11.10 1.53
N ALA A 283 20.64 -10.43 2.10
CA ALA A 283 20.28 -10.57 3.51
C ALA A 283 19.45 -11.83 3.79
N THR A 284 18.54 -12.21 2.87
CA THR A 284 17.57 -13.29 3.09
C THR A 284 17.83 -14.55 2.28
N GLY A 285 18.56 -14.43 1.16
CA GLY A 285 18.70 -15.50 0.16
C GLY A 285 17.44 -15.74 -0.67
N ILE A 286 16.38 -14.93 -0.50
CA ILE A 286 15.13 -15.06 -1.26
C ILE A 286 15.26 -14.31 -2.57
N VAL A 287 15.24 -15.04 -3.68
CA VAL A 287 15.31 -14.46 -5.03
C VAL A 287 13.92 -14.41 -5.64
N VAL A 288 13.46 -13.20 -5.96
CA VAL A 288 12.21 -12.96 -6.68
C VAL A 288 12.53 -12.15 -7.94
N ALA A 289 12.45 -12.78 -9.10
CA ALA A 289 12.70 -12.11 -10.35
C ALA A 289 11.54 -11.16 -10.71
N PRO A 290 11.83 -9.92 -11.15
CA PRO A 290 10.81 -9.07 -11.77
C PRO A 290 10.30 -9.74 -13.06
N PRO A 291 9.02 -9.56 -13.42
CA PRO A 291 8.59 -9.93 -14.75
C PRO A 291 9.36 -9.13 -15.79
N SER A 292 9.62 -9.73 -16.95
CA SER A 292 10.29 -9.02 -18.04
C SER A 292 9.44 -7.82 -18.48
N ARG A 293 10.07 -6.65 -18.63
CA ARG A 293 9.48 -5.54 -19.40
C ARG A 293 9.54 -5.88 -20.88
N GLY A 294 8.72 -6.85 -21.30
CA GLY A 294 8.60 -7.20 -22.71
C GLY A 294 8.18 -5.97 -23.53
N PRO A 295 8.56 -5.88 -24.81
CA PRO A 295 7.97 -4.88 -25.69
C PRO A 295 6.45 -5.03 -25.60
N ALA A 296 5.74 -3.91 -25.36
CA ALA A 296 4.28 -3.93 -25.25
C ALA A 296 3.70 -4.81 -26.36
N ALA A 297 2.94 -5.85 -25.98
CA ALA A 297 2.35 -6.77 -26.95
C ALA A 297 1.67 -5.95 -28.06
N PRO A 298 1.86 -6.30 -29.34
CA PRO A 298 1.32 -5.49 -30.43
C PRO A 298 -0.19 -5.36 -30.28
N ILE A 299 -0.64 -4.18 -29.84
CA ILE A 299 -2.08 -3.89 -29.68
C ILE A 299 -2.64 -3.67 -31.08
N GLY A 300 -3.51 -4.59 -31.51
CA GLY A 300 -4.35 -4.40 -32.69
C GLY A 300 -5.62 -3.64 -32.31
N VAL A 301 -5.85 -2.49 -32.96
CA VAL A 301 -7.11 -1.75 -32.84
C VAL A 301 -8.00 -2.13 -34.02
N VAL A 302 -9.22 -2.63 -33.73
CA VAL A 302 -10.26 -2.87 -34.74
C VAL A 302 -11.30 -1.76 -34.61
N ALA A 303 -11.41 -0.94 -35.64
CA ALA A 303 -12.47 0.05 -35.76
C ALA A 303 -13.57 -0.49 -36.68
N VAL A 304 -14.79 -0.61 -36.15
CA VAL A 304 -16.00 -0.92 -36.93
C VAL A 304 -16.76 0.37 -37.14
N VAL A 305 -16.95 0.75 -38.39
CA VAL A 305 -17.58 2.02 -38.77
C VAL A 305 -18.61 1.79 -39.88
N PRO A 306 -19.70 2.57 -39.92
CA PRO A 306 -20.71 2.44 -40.95
C PRO A 306 -20.20 3.02 -42.27
N GLY A 307 -20.05 2.18 -43.30
CA GLY A 307 -19.73 2.63 -44.66
C GLY A 307 -18.29 3.08 -44.90
N ASP A 308 -17.96 3.22 -46.19
CA ASP A 308 -16.58 3.38 -46.66
C ASP A 308 -15.96 4.75 -46.33
N GLY A 309 -16.79 5.79 -46.21
CA GLY A 309 -16.35 7.14 -45.85
C GLY A 309 -15.72 7.19 -44.45
N PHE A 310 -16.40 6.64 -43.45
CA PHE A 310 -15.86 6.55 -42.10
C PHE A 310 -14.68 5.57 -42.01
N ALA A 311 -14.66 4.52 -42.84
CA ALA A 311 -13.52 3.60 -42.93
C ALA A 311 -12.25 4.31 -43.45
N ALA A 312 -12.39 5.24 -44.40
CA ALA A 312 -11.28 6.05 -44.88
C ALA A 312 -10.73 7.00 -43.80
N VAL A 313 -11.62 7.62 -43.01
CA VAL A 313 -11.22 8.47 -41.87
C VAL A 313 -10.49 7.66 -40.80
N ALA A 314 -11.01 6.48 -40.43
CA ALA A 314 -10.38 5.60 -39.45
C ALA A 314 -8.98 5.14 -39.90
N ARG A 315 -8.81 4.80 -41.19
CA ARG A 315 -7.50 4.47 -41.77
C ARG A 315 -6.53 5.66 -41.76
N SER A 316 -7.01 6.85 -42.06
CA SER A 316 -6.22 8.09 -42.02
C SER A 316 -5.72 8.39 -40.61
N ALA A 317 -6.59 8.28 -39.60
CA ALA A 317 -6.22 8.45 -38.19
C ALA A 317 -5.18 7.41 -37.73
N ALA A 318 -5.35 6.14 -38.11
CA ALA A 318 -4.40 5.07 -37.81
C ALA A 318 -3.02 5.29 -38.45
N SER A 319 -2.96 5.87 -39.66
CA SER A 319 -1.69 6.13 -40.37
C SER A 319 -0.81 7.20 -39.70
N ARG A 320 -1.42 8.17 -38.99
CA ARG A 320 -0.70 9.25 -38.28
C ARG A 320 -0.04 8.81 -36.97
N HIS A 321 -0.35 7.61 -36.48
CA HIS A 321 0.19 7.04 -35.23
C HIS A 321 1.13 5.85 -35.46
N ARG A 322 1.75 5.73 -36.65
CA ARG A 322 2.69 4.65 -36.97
C ARG A 322 4.02 4.81 -36.23
N SER A 323 4.05 4.42 -34.95
CA SER A 323 5.16 3.63 -34.44
C SER A 323 4.74 2.16 -34.52
N ALA A 324 5.34 1.41 -35.46
CA ALA A 324 5.32 -0.06 -35.57
C ALA A 324 3.99 -0.84 -35.29
N ARG A 325 2.81 -0.33 -35.67
CA ARG A 325 1.52 -1.03 -35.41
C ARG A 325 0.78 -1.44 -36.69
N ARG A 326 0.29 -2.68 -36.74
CA ARG A 326 -0.62 -3.19 -37.79
C ARG A 326 -2.07 -2.86 -37.39
N SER A 327 -2.81 -2.19 -38.28
CA SER A 327 -4.24 -1.88 -38.09
C SER A 327 -5.07 -2.60 -39.16
N CYS A 328 -6.21 -3.19 -38.77
CA CYS A 328 -7.15 -3.84 -39.67
C CYS A 328 -8.52 -3.13 -39.54
N VAL A 329 -9.10 -2.69 -40.66
CA VAL A 329 -10.40 -1.98 -40.68
C VAL A 329 -11.37 -2.80 -41.53
N ALA A 330 -12.48 -3.24 -40.92
CA ALA A 330 -13.55 -3.96 -41.62
C ALA A 330 -14.78 -3.05 -41.75
N ALA A 331 -15.28 -2.90 -42.97
CA ALA A 331 -16.55 -2.22 -43.24
C ALA A 331 -17.69 -3.25 -43.21
N ARG A 332 -18.77 -2.95 -42.48
CA ARG A 332 -20.05 -3.68 -42.65
C ARG A 332 -20.91 -2.90 -43.65
N ARG A 333 -21.41 -3.61 -44.65
CA ARG A 333 -22.42 -3.12 -45.59
C ARG A 333 -23.79 -3.05 -44.91
#